data_AF-A0A6A6EXI4-F1
#
_entry.id   AF-A0A6A6EXI4-F1
#
_cell.length_a   1.000
_cell.length_b   1.000
_cell.length_c   1.000
_cell.angle_alpha   90.00
_cell.angle_beta   90.00
_cell.angle_gamma   90.00
#
_symmetry.space_group_name_H-M   'P 1'
#
loop_
_entity.id
_entity.type
_entity.pdbx_description
1 polymer ?
#
loop_
_entity_poly.entity_id
_entity_poly.type
_entity_poly.pdbx_seq_one_letter_code
_entity_poly.pdbx_strand_id
1 'polypeptide(L)' 'MYERALRGYEEALGPKHTSTLNTVNNLGALYADQGKLTEAEKMYERALRGYKDALGCTWPRKRQEYIGQRSTQ' A
#
# COMPACT_ATOMS: atom_id res chain seq x y z
N MET A 1 -13.71 -2.46 -15.05
CA MET A 1 -13.28 -1.04 -15.18
C MET A 1 -12.12 -0.71 -14.26
N TYR A 2 -12.24 -0.95 -12.95
CA TYR A 2 -11.21 -0.60 -11.98
C TYR A 2 -9.87 -1.33 -12.17
N GLU A 3 -9.84 -2.57 -12.64
CA GLU A 3 -8.58 -3.29 -12.91
C GLU A 3 -7.77 -2.68 -14.06
N ARG A 4 -8.43 -2.17 -15.11
CA ARG A 4 -7.76 -1.43 -16.19
C ARG A 4 -7.23 -0.09 -15.70
N ALA A 5 -7.99 0.61 -14.85
CA ALA A 5 -7.54 1.85 -14.24
C ALA A 5 -6.35 1.61 -13.30
N LEU A 6 -6.39 0.54 -12.50
CA LEU A 6 -5.30 0.15 -11.61
C LEU A 6 -4.00 -0.05 -12.38
N ARG A 7 -4.04 -0.82 -13.47
CA ARG A 7 -2.84 -1.06 -14.29
C ARG A 7 -2.28 0.24 -14.89
N GLY A 8 -3.15 1.14 -15.37
CA GLY A 8 -2.73 2.44 -15.87
C GLY A 8 -2.11 3.33 -14.79
N TYR A 9 -2.64 3.31 -13.57
CA TYR A 9 -2.07 4.06 -12.45
C TYR A 9 -0.76 3.44 -11.92
N GLU A 10 -0.64 2.10 -11.89
CA GLU A 10 0.62 1.43 -11.55
C GLU A 10 1.73 1.77 -12.55
N GLU A 11 1.40 1.89 -13.84
CA GLU A 11 2.34 2.21 -14.91
C GLU A 11 2.71 3.71 -14.95
N ALA A 12 1.75 4.60 -14.69
CA ALA A 12 1.97 6.05 -14.75
C ALA A 12 2.52 6.68 -13.46
N LEU A 13 2.06 6.20 -12.30
CA LEU A 13 2.36 6.81 -10.99
C LEU A 13 3.13 5.87 -10.05
N GLY A 14 3.16 4.58 -10.38
CA GLY A 14 3.75 3.55 -9.55
C GLY A 14 2.75 2.89 -8.58
N PRO A 15 3.07 1.68 -8.09
CA PRO A 15 2.19 0.88 -7.23
C PRO A 15 2.02 1.46 -5.82
N LYS A 16 2.86 2.41 -5.41
CA LYS A 16 2.83 3.05 -4.09
C LYS A 16 2.14 4.41 -4.09
N HIS A 17 1.72 4.90 -5.25
CA HIS A 17 1.08 6.21 -5.33
C HIS A 17 -0.32 6.17 -4.70
N THR A 18 -0.67 7.21 -3.94
CA THR A 18 -1.93 7.32 -3.22
C THR A 18 -3.16 7.12 -4.12
N SER A 19 -3.12 7.61 -5.37
CA SER A 19 -4.19 7.41 -6.36
C SER A 19 -4.37 5.95 -6.78
N THR A 20 -3.27 5.22 -6.92
CA THR A 20 -3.29 3.78 -7.22
C THR A 20 -3.94 3.01 -6.06
N LEU A 21 -3.59 3.36 -4.82
CA LEU A 21 -4.13 2.75 -3.61
C LEU A 21 -5.62 3.05 -3.38
N ASN A 22 -6.05 4.27 -3.68
CA ASN A 22 -7.47 4.64 -3.69
C ASN A 22 -8.28 3.79 -4.68
N THR A 23 -7.68 3.45 -5.84
CA THR A 23 -8.34 2.61 -6.84
C THR A 23 -8.53 1.17 -6.33
N VAL A 24 -7.53 0.61 -5.62
CA VAL A 24 -7.65 -0.70 -4.95
C VAL A 24 -8.72 -0.67 -3.86
N ASN A 25 -8.78 0.43 -3.10
CA ASN A 25 -9.76 0.61 -2.02
C ASN A 25 -11.20 0.60 -2.56
N ASN A 26 -11.44 1.30 -3.67
CA ASN A 26 -12.75 1.31 -4.35
C ASN A 26 -13.13 -0.07 -4.93
N LEU A 27 -12.13 -0.87 -5.35
CA LEU A 27 -12.32 -2.26 -5.74
C LEU A 27 -12.79 -3.12 -4.56
N GLY A 28 -12.19 -2.93 -3.38
CA GLY A 28 -12.60 -3.60 -2.15
C GLY A 28 -14.05 -3.26 -1.77
N ALA A 29 -14.42 -1.99 -1.84
CA ALA A 29 -15.79 -1.54 -1.56
C ALA A 29 -16.81 -2.15 -2.52
N LEU A 30 -16.49 -2.23 -3.81
CA LEU A 30 -17.34 -2.86 -4.81
C LEU A 30 -17.53 -4.36 -4.55
N TYR A 31 -16.47 -5.06 -4.11
CA TYR A 31 -16.57 -6.48 -3.74
C TYR A 31 -17.38 -6.70 -2.47
N ALA A 32 -17.30 -5.78 -1.49
CA ALA A 32 -18.13 -5.83 -0.31
C ALA A 32 -19.62 -5.65 -0.66
N ASP A 33 -19.95 -4.74 -1.57
CA ASP A 33 -21.31 -4.52 -2.08
C ASP A 33 -21.85 -5.73 -2.85
N GLN A 34 -20.98 -6.47 -3.53
CA GLN A 34 -21.32 -7.76 -4.16
C GLN A 34 -21.45 -8.94 -3.18
N GLY A 35 -21.26 -8.73 -1.88
CA GLY A 35 -21.24 -9.78 -0.86
C GLY A 35 -19.98 -10.65 -0.86
N LYS A 36 -18.95 -10.29 -1.63
CA LYS A 36 -17.66 -11.01 -1.73
C LYS A 36 -16.67 -10.47 -0.70
N LEU A 37 -16.99 -10.67 0.57
CA LEU A 37 -16.21 -10.15 1.70
C LEU A 37 -14.74 -10.59 1.66
N THR A 38 -14.45 -11.84 1.29
CA THR A 38 -13.08 -12.36 1.22
C THR A 38 -12.22 -11.66 0.16
N GLU A 39 -12.81 -11.30 -0.99
CA GLU A 39 -12.08 -10.57 -2.03
C GLU A 39 -11.97 -9.08 -1.70
N ALA A 40 -12.98 -8.52 -1.02
CA ALA A 40 -12.91 -7.16 -0.48
C ALA A 40 -11.76 -7.02 0.52
N GLU A 41 -11.64 -7.95 1.47
CA GLU A 41 -10.60 -7.97 2.49
C GLU A 41 -9.20 -7.98 1.88
N LYS A 42 -8.95 -8.87 0.90
CA LYS A 42 -7.67 -8.91 0.15
C LYS A 42 -7.34 -7.58 -0.52
N MET A 43 -8.34 -6.90 -1.10
CA MET A 43 -8.12 -5.58 -1.71
C MET A 43 -7.77 -4.52 -0.66
N TYR A 44 -8.49 -4.48 0.45
CA TYR A 44 -8.21 -3.56 1.56
C TYR A 44 -6.81 -3.80 2.16
N GLU A 45 -6.39 -5.04 2.35
CA GLU A 45 -5.06 -5.38 2.85
C GLU A 45 -3.94 -4.89 1.91
N ARG A 46 -4.11 -5.11 0.59
CA ARG A 46 -3.15 -4.61 -0.41
C ARG A 46 -3.07 -3.09 -0.38
N ALA A 47 -4.20 -2.40 -0.30
CA ALA A 47 -4.24 -0.93 -0.18
C ALA A 47 -3.54 -0.46 1.11
N LEU A 48 -3.86 -1.07 2.25
CA LEU A 48 -3.27 -0.76 3.56
C LEU A 48 -1.76 -0.93 3.58
N ARG A 49 -1.23 -2.00 2.99
CA ARG A 49 0.22 -2.23 2.90
C ARG A 49 0.88 -1.17 2.02
N GLY A 50 0.27 -0.81 0.90
CA GLY A 50 0.77 0.28 0.05
C GLY A 50 0.70 1.65 0.75
N TYR A 51 -0.34 1.92 1.53
CA TYR A 51 -0.42 3.15 2.34
C TYR A 51 0.65 3.16 3.43
N LYS A 52 0.89 2.04 4.12
CA LYS A 52 1.97 1.92 5.10
C LYS A 52 3.34 2.16 4.47
N ASP A 53 3.58 1.67 3.25
CA ASP A 53 4.82 1.92 2.53
C ASP A 53 4.95 3.38 2.06
N ALA A 54 3.86 3.99 1.55
CA ALA A 54 3.84 5.37 1.06
C ALA A 54 3.93 6.39 2.20
N LEU A 55 3.21 6.17 3.29
CA LEU A 55 3.25 6.99 4.52
C LEU A 55 4.47 6.66 5.38
N GLY A 56 5.04 5.46 5.23
CA GLY A 56 6.27 4.99 5.88
C GLY A 56 7.56 5.59 5.29
N CYS A 57 7.46 6.45 4.27
CA CYS A 57 8.57 7.16 3.66
C CYS A 57 9.21 8.25 4.55
N THR A 58 9.21 8.10 5.87
CA THR A 58 10.17 8.81 6.74
C THR A 58 10.98 7.92 7.68
N TRP A 59 10.61 6.66 7.95
CA TRP A 59 11.41 5.81 8.84
C TRP A 59 11.31 4.34 8.42
N PRO A 60 12.37 3.79 7.79
CA PRO A 60 13.36 3.03 8.57
C PRO A 60 14.76 2.99 7.91
N ARG A 61 15.52 4.09 7.91
CA ARG A 61 16.96 4.03 7.55
C ARG A 61 17.92 4.33 8.70
N LYS A 62 17.49 5.07 9.72
CA LYS A 62 18.40 5.56 10.77
C LYS A 62 18.35 4.82 12.12
N ARG A 63 17.57 3.73 12.26
CA ARG A 63 17.46 3.04 13.56
C ARG A 63 18.40 1.86 13.74
N GLN A 64 18.82 1.17 12.67
CA GLN A 64 19.82 0.09 12.78
C GLN A 64 21.26 0.61 12.93
N GLU A 65 21.61 1.79 12.39
CA GLU A 65 22.98 2.33 12.53
C GLU A 65 23.29 2.82 13.95
N TYR A 66 22.28 3.30 14.70
CA TYR A 66 22.50 3.86 16.04
C TYR A 66 22.78 2.83 17.12
N ILE A 67 22.39 1.57 16.92
CA ILE A 67 22.58 0.47 17.88
C ILE A 67 23.96 -0.19 17.74
N GLY A 68 24.63 0.00 16.60
CA GLY A 68 25.98 -0.55 16.35
C GLY A 68 27.13 0.33 16.83
N GLN A 69 26.94 1.66 16.92
CA GLN A 69 28.05 2.57 17.26
C GLN A 69 28.30 2.74 18.76
N ARG A 70 27.40 2.27 19.64
CA ARG A 70 27.52 2.46 21.10
C ARG A 70 28.15 1.28 21.86
N SER A 71 28.64 0.27 21.14
CA SER A 71 29.21 -0.96 21.72
C SER A 71 30.74 -1.07 21.57
N THR A 72 31.42 -0.06 21.02
CA THR A 72 32.88 -0.10 20.81
C THR A 72 33.62 1.12 21.35
N GLN A 73 33.20 1.65 22.51
CA GLN A 73 34.02 2.58 23.28
C GLN A 73 33.98 2.24 24.76
#